data_AF-A0A2X0MI56-F1
#
_entry.id   AF-A0A2X0MI56-F1
#
_cell.length_a   1.000
_cell.length_b   1.000
_cell.length_c   1.000
_cell.angle_alpha   90.00
_cell.angle_beta   90.00
_cell.angle_gamma   90.00
#
_symmetry.space_group_name_H-M   'P 1'
#
loop_
_entity.id
_entity.type
_entity.pdbx_description
1 polymer ?
#
loop_
_entity_poly.entity_id
_entity_poly.type
_entity_poly.pdbx_seq_one_letter_code
_entity_poly.pdbx_strand_id
1 'polypeptide(L)'
;MTAGTARSGSSSSSSSSPSLWPKMTFALDDAPANSPRSGELSFTRTGSEVRCISTPAVMAYTRKGAIPHLTRDNVARLPNEMVHLSLEHFLDISPPIFTRAPMSLHRFIGLYETPTYRQPILALGLRDTSSDKPLAPNQDKLIMAATLQGSAKISSDAMCDYLLAQPTEIVIAPSDEQRGSLSSKKLDKVIRRGLQWASDFIAKVDGRANVFVPLVGGQSPIGRSEFSNALLGDTPTRASQPAKVEPGQKPLDASINGYVLTIDSTLPDLHELCHASLDPLPSHKPRLALGVSGPHAILKTIQEIGLDVFVDEWSSQMSTVGVALDFSFPVPHEADTLEYDREHQRPIGLDLYDPAYDRSFIPLSSSTLAPSPEALHAFGPIPPTRAYVHHLLQAREMTSYVIIAQHNLTVMHRFFQNIRDVLRRGKEEFDLQVQRFNDTYEDQQVPEYRGRGYAVVMNATREFDRVNKERGKGSLRDKLAKDAVALAEGVATKMTPLPSPAVPGAVEVNGGSKRQKVA
;
A
#
# COMPACT_ATOMS: atom_id res chain seq x y z
N MET A 1 -56.08 34.61 37.24
CA MET A 1 -56.74 35.29 36.11
C MET A 1 -56.09 34.81 34.82
N THR A 2 -56.89 34.05 34.08
CA THR A 2 -56.82 33.67 32.66
C THR A 2 -56.03 34.60 31.73
N ALA A 3 -55.23 34.05 30.81
CA ALA A 3 -55.68 33.72 29.45
C ALA A 3 -54.52 33.11 28.63
N GLY A 4 -54.81 32.01 27.93
CA GLY A 4 -53.94 31.44 26.90
C GLY A 4 -54.27 32.01 25.51
N THR A 5 -53.29 31.93 24.61
CA THR A 5 -53.52 32.00 23.17
C THR A 5 -52.54 31.08 22.46
N ALA A 6 -53.07 30.08 21.76
CA ALA A 6 -52.35 29.24 20.81
C ALA A 6 -52.48 29.81 19.40
N ARG A 7 -51.42 29.70 18.60
CA ARG A 7 -51.33 29.74 17.11
C ARG A 7 -49.83 29.74 16.78
N SER A 8 -49.27 29.11 15.75
CA SER A 8 -49.67 28.14 14.72
C SER A 8 -48.35 27.84 13.99
N GLY A 9 -48.18 26.62 13.46
CA GLY A 9 -46.91 26.18 12.88
C GLY A 9 -46.37 27.04 11.72
N SER A 10 -45.03 27.04 11.60
CA SER A 10 -44.32 27.34 10.36
C SER A 10 -43.15 26.37 10.21
N SER A 11 -43.29 25.49 9.22
CA SER A 11 -42.25 24.78 8.46
C SER A 11 -40.83 24.79 9.02
N SER A 12 -40.41 23.62 9.52
CA SER A 12 -39.00 23.27 9.68
C SER A 12 -38.29 23.27 8.32
N SER A 13 -37.70 24.39 7.92
CA SER A 13 -36.63 24.38 6.94
C SER A 13 -35.45 23.66 7.60
N SER A 14 -35.19 22.42 7.18
CA SER A 14 -33.99 21.68 7.54
C SER A 14 -32.78 22.43 6.97
N SER A 15 -32.25 23.38 7.73
CA SER A 15 -30.91 23.92 7.48
C SER A 15 -29.93 22.80 7.81
N SER A 16 -29.60 21.98 6.81
CA SER A 16 -28.51 21.02 6.90
C SER A 16 -27.24 21.80 7.18
N SER A 17 -26.69 21.65 8.39
CA SER A 17 -25.34 22.12 8.68
C SER A 17 -24.42 21.64 7.56
N PRO A 18 -23.57 22.51 6.97
CA PRO A 18 -22.71 22.09 5.88
C PRO A 18 -21.85 20.92 6.33
N SER A 19 -21.84 19.85 5.54
CA SER A 19 -21.02 18.66 5.82
C SER A 19 -19.57 19.10 6.04
N LEU A 20 -19.00 18.68 7.18
CA LEU A 20 -17.57 18.88 7.45
C LEU A 20 -16.69 18.03 6.51
N TRP A 21 -17.27 17.01 5.88
CA TRP A 21 -16.60 16.13 4.94
C TRP A 21 -16.56 16.75 3.54
N PRO A 22 -15.40 16.78 2.88
CA PRO A 22 -15.27 17.30 1.53
C PRO A 22 -15.94 16.38 0.51
N LYS A 23 -16.43 16.95 -0.59
CA LYS A 23 -17.00 16.20 -1.72
C LYS A 23 -15.97 16.02 -2.81
N MET A 24 -15.88 14.82 -3.36
CA MET A 24 -14.98 14.48 -4.46
C MET A 24 -15.74 14.31 -5.77
N THR A 25 -15.20 14.87 -6.84
CA THR A 25 -15.56 14.51 -8.23
C THR A 25 -14.31 14.00 -8.96
N PHE A 26 -14.52 13.17 -9.97
CA PHE A 26 -13.45 12.69 -10.85
C PHE A 26 -13.87 12.91 -12.30
N ALA A 27 -12.99 13.50 -13.08
CA ALA A 27 -13.17 13.68 -14.52
C ALA A 27 -11.99 13.04 -15.25
N LEU A 28 -12.27 12.26 -16.29
CA LEU A 28 -11.24 11.76 -17.19
C LEU A 28 -10.96 12.80 -18.27
N ASP A 29 -9.72 12.87 -18.72
CA ASP A 29 -9.36 13.68 -19.87
C ASP A 29 -9.89 13.05 -21.16
N ASP A 30 -10.19 13.88 -22.16
CA ASP A 30 -10.56 13.40 -23.49
C ASP A 30 -9.36 12.73 -24.16
N ALA A 31 -9.41 11.41 -24.30
CA ALA A 31 -8.35 10.61 -24.93
C ALA A 31 -8.95 9.55 -25.88
N PRO A 32 -8.17 9.06 -26.88
CA PRO A 32 -8.61 7.97 -27.75
C PRO A 32 -9.00 6.72 -26.95
N ALA A 33 -9.92 5.93 -27.48
CA ALA A 33 -10.27 4.64 -26.91
C ALA A 33 -9.01 3.78 -26.71
N ASN A 34 -8.87 3.17 -25.53
CA ASN A 34 -7.71 2.36 -25.10
C ASN A 34 -6.41 3.13 -24.79
N SER A 35 -6.45 4.46 -24.63
CA SER A 35 -5.34 5.20 -24.01
C SER A 35 -5.28 4.90 -22.50
N PRO A 36 -4.07 4.81 -21.89
CA PRO A 36 -3.95 4.84 -20.44
C PRO A 36 -4.68 6.07 -19.87
N ARG A 37 -5.26 5.90 -18.69
CA ARG A 37 -6.17 6.89 -18.09
C ARG A 37 -5.39 8.06 -17.52
N SER A 38 -5.83 9.26 -17.87
CA SER A 38 -5.48 10.50 -17.19
C SER A 38 -6.76 11.28 -16.87
N GLY A 39 -6.70 12.11 -15.85
CA GLY A 39 -7.86 12.84 -15.37
C GLY A 39 -7.54 13.70 -14.16
N GLU A 40 -8.59 14.13 -13.46
CA GLU A 40 -8.48 15.03 -12.32
C GLU A 40 -9.48 14.68 -11.21
N LEU A 41 -8.95 14.57 -9.99
CA LEU A 41 -9.73 14.48 -8.76
C LEU A 41 -9.93 15.88 -8.18
N SER A 42 -11.17 16.31 -8.03
CA SER A 42 -11.52 17.61 -7.45
C SER A 42 -12.18 17.43 -6.09
N PHE A 43 -11.61 18.04 -5.04
CA PHE A 43 -12.13 18.03 -3.68
C PHE A 43 -12.68 19.40 -3.31
N THR A 44 -13.96 19.47 -3.00
CA THR A 44 -14.66 20.70 -2.62
C THR A 44 -15.06 20.64 -1.16
N ARG A 45 -14.68 21.67 -0.40
CA ARG A 45 -15.11 21.88 0.99
C ARG A 45 -15.84 23.21 1.09
N THR A 46 -16.97 23.23 1.80
CA THR A 46 -17.79 24.45 1.97
C THR A 46 -16.92 25.59 2.53
N GLY A 47 -16.84 26.70 1.79
CA GLY A 47 -16.05 27.88 2.19
C GLY A 47 -14.53 27.74 2.02
N SER A 48 -14.05 26.79 1.21
CA SER A 48 -12.63 26.64 0.86
C SER A 48 -12.45 26.49 -0.64
N GLU A 49 -11.24 26.79 -1.14
CA GLU A 49 -10.89 26.57 -2.54
C GLU A 49 -10.99 25.09 -2.93
N VAL A 50 -11.41 24.84 -4.16
CA VAL A 50 -11.41 23.50 -4.75
C VAL A 50 -9.97 23.03 -4.91
N ARG A 51 -9.71 21.79 -4.52
CA ARG A 51 -8.39 21.16 -4.65
C ARG A 51 -8.41 20.13 -5.75
N CYS A 52 -7.59 20.34 -6.76
CA CYS A 52 -7.47 19.46 -7.92
C CYS A 52 -6.19 18.63 -7.84
N ILE A 53 -6.28 17.33 -8.06
CA ILE A 53 -5.15 16.41 -8.19
C ILE A 53 -5.22 15.73 -9.56
N SER A 54 -4.25 15.97 -10.41
CA SER A 54 -4.17 15.30 -11.72
C SER A 54 -3.70 13.84 -11.58
N THR A 55 -4.32 12.91 -12.31
CA THR A 55 -3.99 11.49 -12.35
C THR A 55 -3.24 11.12 -13.64
N PRO A 56 -2.31 10.13 -13.63
CA PRO A 56 -1.90 9.32 -12.49
C PRO A 56 -1.20 10.10 -11.36
N ALA A 57 -1.56 9.82 -10.11
CA ALA A 57 -1.07 10.53 -8.91
C ALA A 57 -0.42 9.57 -7.90
N VAL A 58 0.40 10.13 -7.00
CA VAL A 58 1.08 9.38 -5.95
C VAL A 58 0.78 9.95 -4.56
N MET A 59 0.43 9.06 -3.63
CA MET A 59 0.23 9.34 -2.22
C MET A 59 1.47 8.93 -1.43
N ALA A 60 1.94 9.79 -0.54
CA ALA A 60 3.00 9.41 0.38
C ALA A 60 2.47 8.42 1.42
N TYR A 61 3.21 7.33 1.60
CA TYR A 61 2.97 6.36 2.67
C TYR A 61 3.33 6.94 4.04
N THR A 62 2.58 6.55 5.09
CA THR A 62 2.89 6.94 6.47
C THR A 62 2.91 5.75 7.42
N ARG A 63 3.64 5.93 8.52
CA ARG A 63 3.49 5.11 9.72
C ARG A 63 3.04 5.96 10.88
N LYS A 64 1.90 5.62 11.48
CA LYS A 64 1.26 6.42 12.55
C LYS A 64 1.01 7.88 12.15
N GLY A 65 0.80 8.14 10.86
CA GLY A 65 0.55 9.48 10.34
C GLY A 65 1.80 10.32 10.03
N ALA A 66 3.00 9.82 10.31
CA ALA A 66 4.24 10.45 9.87
C ALA A 66 4.78 9.77 8.61
N ILE A 67 5.23 10.55 7.63
CA ILE A 67 6.03 10.01 6.51
C ILE A 67 7.35 9.50 7.09
N PRO A 68 7.73 8.22 6.88
CA PRO A 68 8.90 7.64 7.54
C PRO A 68 10.16 8.48 7.35
N HIS A 69 10.95 8.59 8.43
CA HIS A 69 12.19 9.38 8.54
C HIS A 69 12.02 10.90 8.50
N LEU A 70 10.86 11.43 8.11
CA LEU A 70 10.69 12.85 7.88
C LEU A 70 9.93 13.54 9.01
N THR A 71 10.49 14.65 9.49
CA THR A 71 9.75 15.57 10.34
C THR A 71 8.78 16.40 9.49
N ARG A 72 7.81 17.04 10.12
CA ARG A 72 6.89 17.96 9.45
C ARG A 72 7.63 19.05 8.64
N ASP A 73 8.74 19.57 9.16
CA ASP A 73 9.48 20.64 8.49
C ASP A 73 10.21 20.13 7.24
N ASN A 74 10.58 18.83 7.21
CA ASN A 74 11.07 18.19 6.00
C ASN A 74 9.94 18.00 4.99
N VAL A 75 8.77 17.51 5.46
CA VAL A 75 7.59 17.27 4.62
C VAL A 75 7.08 18.57 4.00
N ALA A 76 7.13 19.69 4.72
CA ALA A 76 6.72 21.00 4.23
C ALA A 76 7.45 21.47 2.96
N ARG A 77 8.60 20.87 2.66
CA ARG A 77 9.43 21.19 1.48
C ARG A 77 9.21 20.22 0.32
N LEU A 78 8.40 19.19 0.51
CA LEU A 78 8.11 18.19 -0.50
C LEU A 78 6.83 18.54 -1.26
N PRO A 79 6.71 18.15 -2.54
CA PRO A 79 5.51 18.36 -3.34
C PRO A 79 4.42 17.32 -3.03
N ASN A 80 4.22 16.97 -1.75
CA ASN A 80 3.28 15.94 -1.34
C ASN A 80 1.85 16.49 -1.21
N GLU A 81 1.03 16.21 -2.21
CA GLU A 81 -0.37 16.66 -2.23
C GLU A 81 -1.35 15.66 -1.57
N MET A 82 -0.95 14.38 -1.48
CA MET A 82 -1.78 13.32 -0.94
C MET A 82 -1.01 12.41 0.01
N VAL A 83 -1.70 11.88 1.02
CA VAL A 83 -1.10 11.02 2.06
C VAL A 83 -2.06 9.87 2.41
N HIS A 84 -1.52 8.66 2.51
CA HIS A 84 -2.25 7.47 2.94
C HIS A 84 -1.99 7.14 4.41
N LEU A 85 -3.07 6.86 5.15
CA LEU A 85 -3.05 6.45 6.55
C LEU A 85 -3.63 5.04 6.69
N SER A 86 -2.88 4.17 7.35
CA SER A 86 -3.35 2.84 7.74
C SER A 86 -3.84 2.84 9.18
N LEU A 87 -5.12 2.51 9.38
CA LEU A 87 -5.76 2.43 10.69
C LEU A 87 -5.07 1.41 11.60
N GLU A 88 -4.51 0.34 11.03
CA GLU A 88 -3.69 -0.68 11.70
C GLU A 88 -2.62 -0.10 12.64
N HIS A 89 -2.06 1.07 12.32
CA HIS A 89 -1.03 1.73 13.14
C HIS A 89 -1.55 2.36 14.44
N PHE A 90 -2.87 2.50 14.58
CA PHE A 90 -3.51 3.15 15.72
C PHE A 90 -4.35 2.18 16.59
N LEU A 91 -4.39 0.90 16.22
CA LEU A 91 -5.21 -0.13 16.89
C LEU A 91 -4.53 -0.78 18.12
N ASP A 92 -3.36 -0.30 18.54
CA ASP A 92 -2.76 -0.71 19.83
C ASP A 92 -3.63 -0.24 21.03
N ILE A 93 -4.48 0.79 20.83
CA ILE A 93 -5.44 1.28 21.81
C ILE A 93 -6.82 1.30 21.14
N SER A 94 -7.84 0.71 21.78
CA SER A 94 -9.21 0.66 21.27
C SER A 94 -10.15 1.43 22.21
N PRO A 95 -10.88 2.46 21.76
CA PRO A 95 -10.83 3.02 20.40
C PRO A 95 -9.52 3.77 20.11
N PRO A 96 -9.10 3.87 18.83
CA PRO A 96 -7.90 4.60 18.43
C PRO A 96 -7.90 6.03 18.97
N ILE A 97 -6.74 6.50 19.42
CA ILE A 97 -6.63 7.77 20.14
C ILE A 97 -7.15 8.97 19.32
N PHE A 98 -6.97 8.98 18.00
CA PHE A 98 -7.42 10.07 17.15
C PHE A 98 -8.95 10.21 17.10
N THR A 99 -9.70 9.14 17.39
CA THR A 99 -11.18 9.16 17.38
C THR A 99 -11.76 10.08 18.46
N ARG A 100 -11.00 10.34 19.52
CA ARG A 100 -11.37 11.19 20.66
C ARG A 100 -10.56 12.49 20.70
N ALA A 101 -9.73 12.75 19.69
CA ALA A 101 -8.91 13.94 19.68
C ALA A 101 -9.79 15.20 19.51
N PRO A 102 -9.52 16.30 20.24
CA PRO A 102 -10.30 17.55 20.12
C PRO A 102 -9.95 18.34 18.85
N MET A 103 -9.17 17.76 17.94
CA MET A 103 -8.67 18.40 16.72
C MET A 103 -8.85 17.47 15.53
N SER A 104 -8.81 18.04 14.30
CA SER A 104 -8.92 17.25 13.08
C SER A 104 -7.80 16.22 12.95
N LEU A 105 -8.04 15.16 12.17
CA LEU A 105 -7.03 14.13 11.92
C LEU A 105 -5.74 14.72 11.31
N HIS A 106 -5.85 15.64 10.35
CA HIS A 106 -4.72 16.41 9.82
C HIS A 106 -3.88 17.07 10.92
N ARG A 107 -4.53 17.73 11.88
CA ARG A 107 -3.84 18.39 12.99
C ARG A 107 -3.23 17.38 13.97
N PHE A 108 -3.95 16.29 14.23
CA PHE A 108 -3.50 15.22 15.11
C PHE A 108 -2.20 14.56 14.62
N ILE A 109 -2.07 14.30 13.32
CA ILE A 109 -0.86 13.71 12.72
C ILE A 109 0.20 14.75 12.34
N GLY A 110 -0.06 16.04 12.56
CA GLY A 110 0.89 17.12 12.24
C GLY A 110 0.94 17.53 10.76
N LEU A 111 -0.01 17.10 9.93
CA LEU A 111 -0.11 17.44 8.51
C LEU A 111 -1.24 18.45 8.25
N TYR A 112 -1.17 19.61 8.89
CA TYR A 112 -2.19 20.67 8.82
C TYR A 112 -1.68 21.91 8.10
N GLU A 113 -2.63 22.72 7.62
CA GLU A 113 -2.36 23.92 6.83
C GLU A 113 -1.55 24.96 7.61
N THR A 114 -0.50 25.48 6.98
CA THR A 114 0.39 26.52 7.52
C THR A 114 0.81 27.45 6.39
N PRO A 115 1.38 28.64 6.66
CA PRO A 115 1.83 29.55 5.60
C PRO A 115 2.83 28.94 4.61
N THR A 116 3.57 27.91 5.02
CA THR A 116 4.61 27.26 4.21
C THR A 116 4.29 25.80 3.87
N TYR A 117 3.12 25.30 4.26
CA TYR A 117 2.72 23.92 4.01
C TYR A 117 1.21 23.82 3.80
N ARG A 118 0.84 23.37 2.61
CA ARG A 118 -0.54 23.07 2.28
C ARG A 118 -0.90 21.72 2.88
N GLN A 119 -2.00 21.62 3.63
CA GLN A 119 -2.44 20.32 4.16
C GLN A 119 -2.67 19.34 2.99
N PRO A 120 -2.38 18.06 3.11
CA PRO A 120 -2.59 17.10 2.03
C PRO A 120 -4.03 16.55 2.03
N ILE A 121 -4.42 15.95 0.90
CA ILE A 121 -5.59 15.07 0.81
C ILE A 121 -5.28 13.78 1.59
N LEU A 122 -6.13 13.42 2.57
CA LEU A 122 -5.96 12.19 3.34
C LEU A 122 -6.85 11.06 2.81
N ALA A 123 -6.22 9.91 2.56
CA ALA A 123 -6.91 8.63 2.40
C ALA A 123 -6.70 7.78 3.65
N LEU A 124 -7.79 7.43 4.34
CA LEU A 124 -7.76 6.56 5.51
C LEU A 124 -8.33 5.19 5.17
N GLY A 125 -7.51 4.15 5.31
CA GLY A 125 -7.91 2.77 5.10
C GLY A 125 -7.49 1.86 6.25
N LEU A 126 -7.97 0.62 6.23
CA LEU A 126 -7.60 -0.36 7.25
C LEU A 126 -6.13 -0.78 7.13
N ARG A 127 -5.76 -1.27 5.93
CA ARG A 127 -4.55 -2.07 5.72
C ARG A 127 -3.29 -1.23 5.56
N ASP A 128 -2.20 -1.71 6.14
CA ASP A 128 -0.84 -1.33 5.79
C ASP A 128 -0.28 -2.36 4.81
N THR A 129 -0.23 -2.02 3.52
CA THR A 129 0.29 -2.95 2.53
C THR A 129 1.79 -3.14 2.62
N SER A 130 2.51 -2.41 3.49
CA SER A 130 3.92 -2.60 3.83
C SER A 130 4.18 -3.67 4.91
N SER A 131 3.13 -4.24 5.51
CA SER A 131 3.24 -5.30 6.52
C SER A 131 3.03 -6.72 5.95
N ASP A 132 3.90 -7.65 6.33
CA ASP A 132 3.78 -9.10 6.01
C ASP A 132 3.41 -9.96 7.22
N LYS A 133 2.92 -9.32 8.28
CA LYS A 133 2.53 -10.06 9.47
C LYS A 133 1.40 -11.03 9.10
N PRO A 134 1.58 -12.36 9.28
CA PRO A 134 0.52 -13.31 9.02
C PRO A 134 -0.60 -13.05 10.03
N LEU A 135 -1.81 -12.83 9.51
CA LEU A 135 -3.00 -12.64 10.32
C LEU A 135 -3.86 -13.90 10.30
N ALA A 136 -4.54 -14.14 11.41
CA ALA A 136 -5.58 -15.15 11.42
C ALA A 136 -6.68 -14.79 10.40
N PRO A 137 -7.45 -15.77 9.89
CA PRO A 137 -8.54 -15.49 8.98
C PRO A 137 -9.61 -14.60 9.62
N ASN A 138 -10.16 -13.68 8.85
CA ASN A 138 -11.31 -12.88 9.28
C ASN A 138 -12.55 -13.76 9.54
N GLN A 139 -13.43 -13.28 10.40
CA GLN A 139 -14.76 -13.86 10.66
C GLN A 139 -15.84 -12.86 10.28
N ASP A 140 -17.11 -13.27 10.26
CA ASP A 140 -18.17 -12.46 9.63
C ASP A 140 -18.40 -11.11 10.34
N LYS A 141 -18.20 -11.07 11.66
CA LYS A 141 -18.30 -9.84 12.48
C LYS A 141 -16.95 -9.37 13.05
N LEU A 142 -15.86 -10.06 12.77
CA LEU A 142 -14.54 -9.78 13.37
C LEU A 142 -13.47 -9.69 12.29
N ILE A 143 -12.79 -8.56 12.27
CA ILE A 143 -11.67 -8.25 11.41
C ILE A 143 -10.38 -8.44 12.21
N MET A 144 -9.47 -9.24 11.65
CA MET A 144 -8.10 -9.38 12.12
C MET A 144 -7.27 -8.25 11.52
N ALA A 145 -6.63 -7.46 12.39
CA ALA A 145 -5.81 -6.33 12.01
C ALA A 145 -4.39 -6.49 12.57
N ALA A 146 -3.38 -6.14 11.78
CA ALA A 146 -2.00 -6.08 12.26
C ALA A 146 -1.81 -4.85 13.13
N THR A 147 -1.20 -5.02 14.31
CA THR A 147 -0.83 -3.90 15.18
C THR A 147 0.67 -3.89 15.40
N LEU A 148 1.21 -2.87 16.06
CA LEU A 148 2.63 -2.90 16.41
C LEU A 148 2.92 -3.99 17.43
N GLN A 149 2.01 -4.22 18.37
CA GLN A 149 2.12 -5.24 19.41
C GLN A 149 1.81 -6.66 18.94
N GLY A 150 1.30 -6.85 17.72
CA GLY A 150 1.01 -8.16 17.15
C GLY A 150 -0.20 -8.11 16.24
N SER A 151 -1.34 -8.57 16.75
CA SER A 151 -2.62 -8.51 16.04
C SER A 151 -3.75 -8.17 17.00
N ALA A 152 -4.78 -7.50 16.48
CA ALA A 152 -5.99 -7.17 17.20
C ALA A 152 -7.22 -7.77 16.50
N LYS A 153 -8.23 -8.10 17.32
CA LYS A 153 -9.57 -8.52 16.87
C LYS A 153 -10.51 -7.35 17.05
N ILE A 154 -11.00 -6.80 15.95
CA ILE A 154 -11.89 -5.64 15.97
C ILE A 154 -13.20 -6.02 15.31
N SER A 155 -14.34 -5.65 15.89
CA SER A 155 -15.63 -5.89 15.23
C SER A 155 -15.75 -5.06 13.95
N SER A 156 -16.41 -5.59 12.91
CA SER A 156 -16.64 -4.85 11.66
C SER A 156 -17.35 -3.51 11.91
N ASP A 157 -18.31 -3.47 12.83
CA ASP A 157 -19.03 -2.24 13.20
C ASP A 157 -18.13 -1.16 13.82
N ALA A 158 -17.34 -1.53 14.84
CA ALA A 158 -16.33 -0.64 15.43
C ALA A 158 -15.27 -0.20 14.41
N MET A 159 -14.90 -1.05 13.45
CA MET A 159 -13.98 -0.66 12.38
C MET A 159 -14.57 0.49 11.54
N CYS A 160 -15.86 0.38 11.21
CA CYS A 160 -16.57 1.44 10.49
C CYS A 160 -16.63 2.72 11.34
N ASP A 161 -16.87 2.61 12.66
CA ASP A 161 -16.84 3.78 13.56
C ASP A 161 -15.47 4.46 13.56
N TYR A 162 -14.37 3.69 13.59
CA TYR A 162 -13.03 4.24 13.64
C TYR A 162 -12.63 4.94 12.35
N LEU A 163 -13.01 4.38 11.19
CA LEU A 163 -12.78 4.99 9.87
C LEU A 163 -13.60 6.28 9.67
N LEU A 164 -14.76 6.41 10.33
CA LEU A 164 -15.67 7.55 10.20
C LEU A 164 -15.61 8.53 11.38
N ALA A 165 -14.70 8.29 12.35
CA ALA A 165 -14.64 9.07 13.58
C ALA A 165 -14.24 10.53 13.37
N GLN A 166 -13.50 10.83 12.30
CA GLN A 166 -13.03 12.17 11.94
C GLN A 166 -13.19 12.39 10.44
N PRO A 167 -13.53 13.61 9.98
CA PRO A 167 -13.60 13.91 8.55
C PRO A 167 -12.25 13.71 7.84
N THR A 168 -12.27 12.96 6.74
CA THR A 168 -11.14 12.76 5.82
C THR A 168 -11.60 12.90 4.37
N GLU A 169 -10.67 13.15 3.45
CA GLU A 169 -11.03 13.32 2.04
C GLU A 169 -11.46 12.02 1.36
N ILE A 170 -10.78 10.91 1.66
CA ILE A 170 -11.11 9.57 1.16
C ILE A 170 -11.16 8.60 2.35
N VAL A 171 -12.18 7.74 2.37
CA VAL A 171 -12.25 6.59 3.27
C VAL A 171 -12.29 5.30 2.47
N ILE A 172 -11.40 4.37 2.82
CA ILE A 172 -11.32 3.05 2.19
C ILE A 172 -12.11 2.08 3.06
N ALA A 173 -13.14 1.46 2.47
CA ALA A 173 -14.00 0.51 3.15
C ALA A 173 -13.21 -0.71 3.67
N PRO A 174 -13.60 -1.29 4.81
CA PRO A 174 -12.96 -2.51 5.30
C PRO A 174 -13.23 -3.67 4.34
N SER A 175 -12.18 -4.43 4.04
CA SER A 175 -12.20 -5.52 3.08
C SER A 175 -11.63 -6.81 3.67
N ASP A 176 -12.08 -7.93 3.10
CA ASP A 176 -11.54 -9.24 3.41
C ASP A 176 -10.51 -9.67 2.37
N GLU A 177 -9.42 -8.92 2.31
CA GLU A 177 -8.31 -9.23 1.41
C GLU A 177 -7.58 -10.50 1.90
N GLN A 178 -7.51 -11.49 1.01
CA GLN A 178 -6.81 -12.75 1.25
C GLN A 178 -5.65 -12.86 0.27
N ARG A 179 -4.46 -13.22 0.78
CA ARG A 179 -3.32 -13.56 -0.05
C ARG A 179 -3.35 -15.05 -0.41
N GLY A 180 -2.93 -15.37 -1.63
CA GLY A 180 -2.84 -16.73 -2.14
C GLY A 180 -4.13 -17.29 -2.73
N SER A 181 -4.03 -18.53 -3.23
CA SER A 181 -5.17 -19.26 -3.80
C SER A 181 -6.15 -19.71 -2.71
N LEU A 182 -7.43 -19.69 -3.05
CA LEU A 182 -8.54 -20.04 -2.14
C LEU A 182 -9.33 -21.22 -2.72
N SER A 183 -9.81 -22.10 -1.85
CA SER A 183 -10.83 -23.08 -2.24
C SER A 183 -12.14 -22.37 -2.58
N SER A 184 -12.96 -22.96 -3.46
CA SER A 184 -14.25 -22.38 -3.85
C SER A 184 -15.13 -22.00 -2.64
N LYS A 185 -15.25 -22.88 -1.63
CA LYS A 185 -16.00 -22.57 -0.40
C LYS A 185 -15.45 -21.36 0.37
N LYS A 186 -14.12 -21.20 0.41
CA LYS A 186 -13.48 -20.07 1.10
C LYS A 186 -13.65 -18.79 0.30
N LEU A 187 -13.54 -18.86 -1.02
CA LEU A 187 -13.79 -17.75 -1.95
C LEU A 187 -15.22 -17.20 -1.80
N ASP A 188 -16.23 -18.07 -1.79
CA ASP A 188 -17.63 -17.67 -1.59
C ASP A 188 -17.83 -16.91 -0.26
N LYS A 189 -17.13 -17.34 0.80
CA LYS A 189 -17.18 -16.67 2.10
C LYS A 189 -16.55 -15.28 2.06
N VAL A 190 -15.41 -15.14 1.37
CA VAL A 190 -14.71 -13.87 1.21
C VAL A 190 -15.58 -12.88 0.43
N ILE A 191 -16.17 -13.31 -0.69
CA ILE A 191 -17.04 -12.48 -1.53
C ILE A 191 -18.25 -12.00 -0.74
N ARG A 192 -19.00 -12.92 -0.13
CA ARG A 192 -20.19 -12.59 0.68
C ARG A 192 -19.87 -11.63 1.82
N ARG A 193 -18.75 -11.87 2.53
CA ARG A 193 -18.32 -11.02 3.63
C ARG A 193 -17.89 -9.64 3.17
N GLY A 194 -17.13 -9.55 2.08
CA GLY A 194 -16.74 -8.28 1.47
C GLY A 194 -17.95 -7.45 1.05
N LEU A 195 -18.96 -8.07 0.43
CA LEU A 195 -20.19 -7.39 0.02
C LEU A 195 -20.99 -6.89 1.22
N GLN A 196 -21.13 -7.72 2.26
CA GLN A 196 -21.82 -7.32 3.49
C GLN A 196 -21.10 -6.13 4.16
N TRP A 197 -19.77 -6.20 4.31
CA TRP A 197 -19.00 -5.12 4.93
C TRP A 197 -19.03 -3.84 4.13
N ALA A 198 -18.96 -3.92 2.79
CA ALA A 198 -19.13 -2.75 1.93
C ALA A 198 -20.53 -2.15 2.07
N SER A 199 -21.58 -2.99 2.08
CA SER A 199 -22.97 -2.56 2.30
C SER A 199 -23.14 -1.84 3.63
N ASP A 200 -22.69 -2.46 4.72
CA ASP A 200 -22.79 -1.91 6.08
C ASP A 200 -22.02 -0.59 6.19
N PHE A 201 -20.81 -0.53 5.61
CA PHE A 201 -19.99 0.68 5.63
C PHE A 201 -20.64 1.82 4.83
N ILE A 202 -21.13 1.56 3.61
CA ILE A 202 -21.83 2.54 2.78
C ILE A 202 -23.07 3.08 3.50
N ALA A 203 -23.87 2.20 4.10
CA ALA A 203 -25.04 2.59 4.89
C ALA A 203 -24.65 3.48 6.08
N LYS A 204 -23.55 3.17 6.76
CA LYS A 204 -23.05 3.95 7.90
C LYS A 204 -22.42 5.28 7.48
N VAL A 205 -21.81 5.35 6.29
CA VAL A 205 -21.30 6.60 5.71
C VAL A 205 -22.44 7.57 5.45
N ASP A 206 -23.59 7.07 4.97
CA ASP A 206 -24.80 7.87 4.71
C ASP A 206 -24.51 9.09 3.82
N GLY A 207 -23.74 8.88 2.76
CA GLY A 207 -23.35 9.92 1.80
C GLY A 207 -22.46 11.03 2.37
N ARG A 208 -21.93 10.91 3.60
CA ARG A 208 -21.10 11.93 4.23
C ARG A 208 -19.70 12.00 3.62
N ALA A 209 -19.05 10.86 3.40
CA ALA A 209 -17.65 10.74 2.97
C ALA A 209 -17.53 10.19 1.54
N ASN A 210 -16.35 10.36 0.92
CA ASN A 210 -16.04 9.73 -0.38
C ASN A 210 -15.52 8.31 -0.14
N VAL A 211 -16.30 7.31 -0.55
CA VAL A 211 -16.05 5.90 -0.22
C VAL A 211 -15.32 5.20 -1.36
N PHE A 212 -14.15 4.65 -1.05
CA PHE A 212 -13.41 3.77 -1.95
C PHE A 212 -13.55 2.32 -1.48
N VAL A 213 -13.93 1.41 -2.38
CA VAL A 213 -14.17 -0.01 -2.03
C VAL A 213 -13.07 -0.89 -2.59
N PRO A 214 -12.36 -1.67 -1.75
CA PRO A 214 -11.43 -2.68 -2.23
C PRO A 214 -12.11 -3.83 -2.96
N LEU A 215 -11.62 -4.14 -4.15
CA LEU A 215 -12.12 -5.24 -4.97
C LEU A 215 -11.50 -6.56 -4.50
N VAL A 216 -12.32 -7.45 -3.95
CA VAL A 216 -11.89 -8.77 -3.45
C VAL A 216 -12.11 -9.87 -4.50
N GLY A 217 -11.71 -11.10 -4.18
CA GLY A 217 -11.81 -12.26 -5.07
C GLY A 217 -10.52 -13.09 -5.17
N GLY A 218 -9.44 -12.64 -4.53
CA GLY A 218 -8.17 -13.38 -4.45
C GLY A 218 -7.53 -13.58 -5.82
N GLN A 219 -6.99 -14.77 -6.07
CA GLN A 219 -6.40 -15.17 -7.36
C GLN A 219 -7.42 -15.85 -8.29
N SER A 220 -8.72 -15.51 -8.19
CA SER A 220 -9.76 -16.08 -9.03
C SER A 220 -10.38 -15.00 -9.92
N PRO A 221 -10.20 -15.05 -11.26
CA PRO A 221 -10.89 -14.15 -12.18
C PRO A 221 -12.40 -14.21 -12.00
N ILE A 222 -12.96 -15.43 -11.91
CA ILE A 222 -14.39 -15.65 -11.66
C ILE A 222 -14.84 -14.97 -10.36
N GLY A 223 -14.13 -15.19 -9.26
CA GLY A 223 -14.48 -14.59 -7.97
C GLY A 223 -14.43 -13.06 -7.97
N ARG A 224 -13.49 -12.47 -8.71
CA ARG A 224 -13.35 -11.02 -8.88
C ARG A 224 -14.49 -10.44 -9.72
N SER A 225 -14.87 -11.10 -10.81
CA SER A 225 -16.02 -10.69 -11.62
C SER A 225 -17.33 -10.87 -10.86
N GLU A 226 -17.49 -11.95 -10.08
CA GLU A 226 -18.66 -12.17 -9.24
C GLU A 226 -18.83 -11.06 -8.19
N PHE A 227 -17.76 -10.68 -7.49
CA PHE A 227 -17.79 -9.58 -6.53
C PHE A 227 -18.21 -8.26 -7.19
N SER A 228 -17.65 -7.98 -8.35
CA SER A 228 -17.86 -6.71 -9.07
C SER A 228 -19.27 -6.60 -9.65
N ASN A 229 -19.79 -7.68 -10.27
CA ASN A 229 -21.18 -7.73 -10.74
C ASN A 229 -22.19 -7.63 -9.58
N ALA A 230 -21.85 -8.16 -8.39
CA ALA A 230 -22.71 -8.05 -7.23
C ALA A 230 -22.83 -6.61 -6.70
N LEU A 231 -21.79 -5.77 -6.85
CA LEU A 231 -21.87 -4.34 -6.52
C LEU A 231 -22.87 -3.58 -7.41
N LEU A 232 -23.04 -4.04 -8.66
CA LEU A 232 -23.97 -3.48 -9.64
C LEU A 232 -25.41 -3.99 -9.46
N GLY A 233 -25.62 -5.05 -8.68
CA GLY A 233 -26.92 -5.69 -8.52
C GLY A 233 -27.31 -6.62 -9.68
N ASP A 234 -26.37 -6.92 -10.59
CA ASP A 234 -26.65 -7.58 -11.87
C ASP A 234 -26.67 -9.11 -11.80
N THR A 235 -26.27 -9.75 -10.69
CA THR A 235 -26.21 -11.22 -10.62
C THR A 235 -26.59 -11.83 -9.27
N PRO A 236 -27.25 -13.02 -9.28
CA PRO A 236 -27.21 -13.93 -8.15
C PRO A 236 -25.80 -14.50 -8.02
N THR A 237 -25.03 -14.04 -7.04
CA THR A 237 -23.75 -14.66 -6.68
C THR A 237 -23.98 -16.11 -6.22
N ARG A 238 -23.06 -17.04 -6.54
CA ARG A 238 -23.08 -18.42 -6.00
C ARG A 238 -23.15 -18.47 -4.47
N ALA A 239 -22.65 -17.42 -3.84
CA ALA A 239 -22.58 -17.23 -2.39
C ALA A 239 -23.85 -16.63 -1.76
N SER A 240 -24.84 -16.21 -2.54
CA SER A 240 -26.08 -15.62 -2.02
C SER A 240 -27.28 -16.40 -2.53
N GLN A 241 -28.13 -16.91 -1.63
CA GLN A 241 -29.54 -17.01 -2.00
C GLN A 241 -29.96 -15.62 -2.48
N PRO A 242 -30.77 -15.49 -3.55
CA PRO A 242 -31.11 -14.20 -4.11
C PRO A 242 -31.64 -13.32 -2.99
N ALA A 243 -30.84 -12.37 -2.53
CA ALA A 243 -31.40 -11.18 -1.92
C ALA A 243 -32.16 -10.56 -3.09
N LYS A 244 -33.48 -10.79 -3.12
CA LYS A 244 -34.37 -10.03 -3.97
C LYS A 244 -33.98 -8.58 -3.72
N VAL A 245 -33.31 -7.96 -4.69
CA VAL A 245 -33.18 -6.51 -4.71
C VAL A 245 -34.62 -6.03 -4.69
N GLU A 246 -35.05 -5.49 -3.54
CA GLU A 246 -36.42 -5.03 -3.44
C GLU A 246 -36.63 -3.96 -4.53
N PRO A 247 -37.78 -3.97 -5.23
CA PRO A 247 -38.01 -3.03 -6.31
C PRO A 247 -37.80 -1.59 -5.82
N GLY A 248 -36.74 -0.93 -6.32
CA GLY A 248 -36.38 0.45 -5.95
C GLY A 248 -35.05 0.62 -5.20
N GLN A 249 -34.38 -0.45 -4.77
CA GLN A 249 -33.06 -0.34 -4.13
C GLN A 249 -31.96 -0.08 -5.18
N LYS A 250 -31.23 1.04 -5.03
CA LYS A 250 -30.11 1.38 -5.92
C LYS A 250 -28.96 0.36 -5.74
N PRO A 251 -28.21 0.04 -6.81
CA PRO A 251 -26.98 -0.72 -6.70
C PRO A 251 -26.04 -0.14 -5.64
N LEU A 252 -25.29 -0.98 -4.94
CA LEU A 252 -24.28 -0.53 -3.97
C LEU A 252 -23.29 0.43 -4.64
N ASP A 253 -22.92 0.12 -5.89
CA ASP A 253 -22.00 0.91 -6.68
C ASP A 253 -22.42 2.38 -6.83
N ALA A 254 -23.72 2.70 -6.81
CA ALA A 254 -24.19 4.09 -6.92
C ALA A 254 -23.69 4.99 -5.77
N SER A 255 -23.26 4.41 -4.64
CA SER A 255 -22.70 5.14 -3.49
C SER A 255 -21.18 4.98 -3.36
N ILE A 256 -20.54 4.28 -4.29
CA ILE A 256 -19.08 4.08 -4.34
C ILE A 256 -18.46 5.18 -5.20
N ASN A 257 -17.49 5.90 -4.66
CA ASN A 257 -16.79 7.00 -5.34
C ASN A 257 -15.52 6.56 -6.06
N GLY A 258 -14.97 5.39 -5.76
CA GLY A 258 -13.78 4.84 -6.38
C GLY A 258 -13.50 3.40 -5.97
N TYR A 259 -12.58 2.76 -6.66
CA TYR A 259 -12.22 1.35 -6.42
C TYR A 259 -10.79 1.24 -5.91
N VAL A 260 -10.52 0.27 -5.05
CA VAL A 260 -9.17 -0.03 -4.59
C VAL A 260 -8.73 -1.40 -5.10
N LEU A 261 -7.55 -1.46 -5.71
CA LEU A 261 -6.90 -2.70 -6.10
C LEU A 261 -5.61 -2.85 -5.29
N THR A 262 -5.55 -3.92 -4.49
CA THR A 262 -4.31 -4.35 -3.86
C THR A 262 -3.53 -5.18 -4.88
N ILE A 263 -2.46 -4.59 -5.39
CA ILE A 263 -1.59 -5.17 -6.41
C ILE A 263 -0.48 -5.96 -5.73
N ASP A 264 -0.32 -7.19 -6.19
CA ASP A 264 0.81 -8.04 -5.89
C ASP A 264 1.47 -8.39 -7.23
N SER A 265 2.60 -7.75 -7.52
CA SER A 265 3.33 -7.90 -8.78
C SER A 265 3.92 -9.30 -8.99
N THR A 266 3.89 -10.16 -7.95
CA THR A 266 4.35 -11.55 -8.03
C THR A 266 3.27 -12.48 -8.59
N LEU A 267 2.02 -12.04 -8.67
CA LEU A 267 0.93 -12.87 -9.14
C LEU A 267 1.06 -13.15 -10.65
N PRO A 268 1.04 -14.43 -11.07
CA PRO A 268 0.81 -14.74 -12.48
C PRO A 268 -0.57 -14.19 -12.87
N ASP A 269 -0.69 -13.72 -14.11
CA ASP A 269 -1.95 -13.23 -14.68
C ASP A 269 -2.56 -12.00 -13.96
N LEU A 270 -1.72 -11.16 -13.32
CA LEU A 270 -2.15 -9.91 -12.67
C LEU A 270 -3.08 -9.07 -13.57
N HIS A 271 -2.77 -9.00 -14.86
CA HIS A 271 -3.57 -8.33 -15.87
C HIS A 271 -5.00 -8.88 -15.93
N GLU A 272 -5.15 -10.20 -16.12
CA GLU A 272 -6.44 -10.87 -16.18
C GLU A 272 -7.23 -10.67 -14.89
N LEU A 273 -6.58 -10.78 -13.73
CA LEU A 273 -7.22 -10.57 -12.43
C LEU A 273 -7.75 -9.13 -12.28
N CYS A 274 -6.98 -8.13 -12.68
CA CYS A 274 -7.42 -6.74 -12.58
C CYS A 274 -8.59 -6.46 -13.52
N HIS A 275 -8.53 -6.93 -14.77
CA HIS A 275 -9.62 -6.81 -15.73
C HIS A 275 -10.89 -7.54 -15.28
N ALA A 276 -10.76 -8.75 -14.76
CA ALA A 276 -11.90 -9.48 -14.20
C ALA A 276 -12.61 -8.70 -13.08
N SER A 277 -11.89 -7.84 -12.35
CA SER A 277 -12.46 -6.96 -11.32
C SER A 277 -13.06 -5.67 -11.92
N LEU A 278 -12.44 -5.11 -12.96
CA LEU A 278 -12.73 -3.77 -13.45
C LEU A 278 -13.69 -3.72 -14.64
N ASP A 279 -13.69 -4.73 -15.51
CA ASP A 279 -14.47 -4.73 -16.76
C ASP A 279 -15.99 -4.61 -16.53
N PRO A 280 -16.59 -5.21 -15.49
CA PRO A 280 -18.01 -4.99 -15.20
C PRO A 280 -18.31 -3.56 -14.71
N LEU A 281 -17.33 -2.91 -14.07
CA LEU A 281 -17.56 -1.70 -13.28
C LEU A 281 -17.48 -0.43 -14.15
N PRO A 282 -18.19 0.65 -13.74
CA PRO A 282 -18.10 1.94 -14.42
C PRO A 282 -16.66 2.45 -14.56
N SER A 283 -16.26 2.72 -15.81
CA SER A 283 -14.94 3.24 -16.14
C SER A 283 -14.72 4.69 -15.68
N HIS A 284 -15.76 5.48 -15.45
CA HIS A 284 -15.63 6.89 -15.07
C HIS A 284 -15.28 7.12 -13.59
N LYS A 285 -15.02 6.07 -12.81
CA LYS A 285 -14.62 6.19 -11.39
C LYS A 285 -13.12 5.96 -11.21
N PRO A 286 -12.48 6.67 -10.28
CA PRO A 286 -11.05 6.56 -10.04
C PRO A 286 -10.67 5.21 -9.42
N ARG A 287 -9.45 4.76 -9.74
CA ARG A 287 -8.86 3.49 -9.30
C ARG A 287 -7.62 3.77 -8.46
N LEU A 288 -7.69 3.45 -7.17
CA LEU A 288 -6.57 3.53 -6.22
C LEU A 288 -5.83 2.19 -6.17
N ALA A 289 -4.51 2.24 -6.29
CA ALA A 289 -3.61 1.12 -6.25
C ALA A 289 -2.85 1.08 -4.92
N LEU A 290 -2.91 -0.05 -4.22
CA LEU A 290 -2.09 -0.35 -3.06
C LEU A 290 -1.07 -1.44 -3.42
N GLY A 291 0.13 -1.40 -2.86
CA GLY A 291 1.13 -2.47 -3.01
C GLY A 291 1.93 -2.50 -4.31
N VAL A 292 1.68 -1.61 -5.28
CA VAL A 292 2.50 -1.50 -6.50
C VAL A 292 3.91 -1.07 -6.13
N SER A 293 4.92 -1.83 -6.56
CA SER A 293 6.29 -1.64 -6.12
C SER A 293 7.28 -1.59 -7.28
N GLY A 294 7.97 -0.45 -7.39
CA GLY A 294 8.94 -0.18 -8.45
C GLY A 294 8.36 0.58 -9.64
N PRO A 295 9.21 1.35 -10.37
CA PRO A 295 8.78 2.18 -11.50
C PRO A 295 8.24 1.35 -12.67
N HIS A 296 8.82 0.17 -12.94
CA HIS A 296 8.37 -0.74 -13.99
C HIS A 296 6.93 -1.20 -13.76
N ALA A 297 6.61 -1.66 -12.54
CA ALA A 297 5.26 -2.06 -12.17
C ALA A 297 4.27 -0.89 -12.22
N ILE A 298 4.68 0.31 -11.83
CA ILE A 298 3.85 1.52 -11.94
C ILE A 298 3.50 1.79 -13.41
N LEU A 299 4.50 1.86 -14.30
CA LEU A 299 4.29 2.11 -15.73
C LEU A 299 3.39 1.05 -16.36
N LYS A 300 3.68 -0.24 -16.09
CA LYS A 300 2.91 -1.35 -16.61
C LYS A 300 1.44 -1.32 -16.16
N THR A 301 1.19 -1.07 -14.87
CA THR A 301 -0.18 -1.01 -14.36
C THR A 301 -0.95 0.23 -14.82
N ILE A 302 -0.28 1.36 -15.10
CA ILE A 302 -0.89 2.50 -15.77
C ILE A 302 -1.24 2.13 -17.21
N GLN A 303 -0.28 1.56 -17.94
CA GLN A 303 -0.39 1.23 -19.37
C GLN A 303 -1.49 0.20 -19.65
N GLU A 304 -1.48 -0.91 -18.90
CA GLU A 304 -2.32 -2.06 -19.19
C GLU A 304 -3.65 -2.04 -18.43
N ILE A 305 -3.66 -1.59 -17.16
CA ILE A 305 -4.85 -1.65 -16.30
C ILE A 305 -5.53 -0.29 -16.21
N GLY A 306 -4.79 0.82 -16.31
CA GLY A 306 -5.30 2.18 -16.15
C GLY A 306 -5.63 2.49 -14.70
N LEU A 307 -4.65 2.36 -13.79
CA LEU A 307 -4.76 2.81 -12.40
C LEU A 307 -4.48 4.31 -12.29
N ASP A 308 -5.22 5.02 -11.42
CA ASP A 308 -5.22 6.48 -11.37
C ASP A 308 -4.43 7.05 -10.18
N VAL A 309 -4.39 6.36 -9.04
CA VAL A 309 -3.70 6.85 -7.83
C VAL A 309 -2.93 5.72 -7.17
N PHE A 310 -1.73 5.99 -6.69
CA PHE A 310 -0.81 4.98 -6.13
C PHE A 310 -0.37 5.36 -4.73
N VAL A 311 -0.21 4.38 -3.83
CA VAL A 311 0.44 4.59 -2.53
C VAL A 311 1.91 4.20 -2.63
N ASP A 312 2.80 5.16 -2.42
CA ASP A 312 4.26 4.95 -2.52
C ASP A 312 4.87 4.47 -1.19
N GLU A 313 4.74 3.17 -0.95
CA GLU A 313 5.40 2.49 0.16
C GLU A 313 6.83 2.07 -0.18
N TRP A 314 7.11 1.88 -1.47
CA TRP A 314 8.35 1.32 -1.97
C TRP A 314 9.52 2.30 -1.80
N SER A 315 9.34 3.58 -2.13
CA SER A 315 10.41 4.59 -1.98
C SER A 315 10.85 4.76 -0.52
N SER A 316 9.92 4.63 0.42
CA SER A 316 10.19 4.66 1.86
C SER A 316 11.02 3.46 2.31
N GLN A 317 10.75 2.28 1.74
CA GLN A 317 11.56 1.08 1.97
C GLN A 317 12.97 1.24 1.39
N MET A 318 13.10 1.75 0.16
CA MET A 318 14.39 2.02 -0.49
C MET A 318 15.25 2.95 0.36
N SER A 319 14.62 4.00 0.91
CA SER A 319 15.31 4.96 1.78
C SER A 319 15.85 4.32 3.05
N THR A 320 15.13 3.33 3.60
CA THR A 320 15.53 2.62 4.81
C THR A 320 16.71 1.68 4.56
N VAL A 321 16.77 1.05 3.39
CA VAL A 321 17.85 0.11 3.04
C VAL A 321 19.05 0.80 2.36
N GLY A 322 19.07 2.13 2.27
CA GLY A 322 20.21 2.88 1.74
C GLY A 322 20.25 3.03 0.22
N VAL A 323 19.11 2.85 -0.47
CA VAL A 323 19.02 3.00 -1.93
C VAL A 323 18.47 4.38 -2.28
N ALA A 324 19.24 5.16 -3.04
CA ALA A 324 18.78 6.41 -3.65
C ALA A 324 18.33 6.16 -5.09
N LEU A 325 17.07 6.47 -5.42
CA LEU A 325 16.52 6.28 -6.76
C LEU A 325 17.23 7.19 -7.77
N ASP A 326 17.64 6.66 -8.91
CA ASP A 326 18.46 7.40 -9.91
C ASP A 326 17.97 7.18 -11.35
N PHE A 327 16.78 6.60 -11.53
CA PHE A 327 16.15 6.49 -12.84
C PHE A 327 15.56 7.83 -13.31
N SER A 328 15.32 7.95 -14.62
CA SER A 328 14.65 9.08 -15.26
C SER A 328 13.56 8.59 -16.21
N PHE A 329 12.46 9.34 -16.30
CA PHE A 329 11.38 9.09 -17.23
C PHE A 329 10.81 10.44 -17.72
N PRO A 330 10.70 10.71 -19.03
CA PRO A 330 11.31 9.98 -20.14
C PRO A 330 12.81 9.74 -19.98
N VAL A 331 13.33 8.73 -20.67
CA VAL A 331 14.78 8.49 -20.72
C VAL A 331 15.44 9.63 -21.51
N PRO A 332 16.44 10.35 -20.97
CA PRO A 332 17.10 11.44 -21.68
C PRO A 332 17.79 10.97 -22.97
N HIS A 333 17.67 11.72 -24.06
CA HIS A 333 18.31 11.39 -25.35
C HIS A 333 19.82 11.23 -25.29
N GLU A 334 20.51 11.89 -24.36
CA GLU A 334 21.97 11.74 -24.18
C GLU A 334 22.35 10.34 -23.66
N ALA A 335 21.40 9.62 -23.05
CA ALA A 335 21.58 8.23 -22.69
C ALA A 335 21.69 7.31 -23.92
N ASP A 336 21.19 7.72 -25.09
CA ASP A 336 21.34 7.01 -26.37
C ASP A 336 22.76 7.17 -26.97
N THR A 337 23.47 8.25 -26.63
CA THR A 337 24.79 8.60 -27.22
C THR A 337 25.99 8.09 -26.44
N LEU A 338 25.84 7.80 -25.15
CA LEU A 338 26.90 7.14 -24.41
C LEU A 338 26.87 5.66 -24.82
N GLU A 339 27.98 5.14 -25.35
CA GLU A 339 28.28 3.71 -25.43
C GLU A 339 28.39 3.10 -24.02
N TYR A 340 27.36 3.30 -23.19
CA TYR A 340 27.13 2.46 -22.05
C TYR A 340 26.91 1.06 -22.60
N ASP A 341 27.65 0.13 -22.04
CA ASP A 341 27.68 -1.27 -22.43
C ASP A 341 26.26 -1.77 -22.73
N ARG A 342 25.90 -1.87 -24.02
CA ARG A 342 24.54 -2.27 -24.45
C ARG A 342 24.16 -3.67 -23.96
N GLU A 343 25.13 -4.39 -23.38
CA GLU A 343 24.95 -5.67 -22.73
C GLU A 343 24.31 -5.56 -21.33
N HIS A 344 24.34 -4.39 -20.66
CA HIS A 344 23.90 -4.26 -19.27
C HIS A 344 22.93 -3.09 -19.05
N GLN A 345 21.71 -3.42 -18.62
CA GLN A 345 20.72 -2.43 -18.16
C GLN A 345 21.23 -1.67 -16.92
N ARG A 346 20.84 -0.41 -16.78
CA ARG A 346 21.24 0.45 -15.65
C ARG A 346 20.42 0.14 -14.40
N PRO A 347 20.99 0.18 -13.18
CA PRO A 347 20.20 0.00 -11.97
C PRO A 347 19.18 1.14 -11.81
N ILE A 348 18.03 0.85 -11.19
CA ILE A 348 16.99 1.86 -10.90
C ILE A 348 17.42 2.90 -9.85
N GLY A 349 18.56 2.69 -9.22
CA GLY A 349 19.07 3.52 -8.13
C GLY A 349 20.49 3.14 -7.76
N LEU A 350 20.98 3.77 -6.70
CA LEU A 350 22.35 3.64 -6.20
C LEU A 350 22.31 2.96 -4.84
N ASP A 351 23.05 1.86 -4.68
CA ASP A 351 23.33 1.26 -3.39
C ASP A 351 24.42 2.09 -2.68
N LEU A 352 24.03 2.96 -1.75
CA LEU A 352 24.97 3.86 -1.08
C LEU A 352 25.86 3.15 -0.05
N TYR A 353 25.69 1.85 0.18
CA TYR A 353 26.67 1.05 0.92
C TYR A 353 27.88 0.64 0.09
N ASP A 354 27.82 0.76 -1.25
CA ASP A 354 28.91 0.38 -2.14
C ASP A 354 30.19 1.21 -1.83
N PRO A 355 31.34 0.55 -1.57
CA PRO A 355 32.62 1.24 -1.36
C PRO A 355 33.05 2.15 -2.51
N ALA A 356 32.53 1.96 -3.72
CA ALA A 356 32.74 2.88 -4.85
C ALA A 356 32.31 4.32 -4.54
N TYR A 357 31.38 4.51 -3.60
CA TYR A 357 30.89 5.83 -3.22
C TYR A 357 31.68 6.50 -2.09
N ASP A 358 32.62 5.82 -1.41
CA ASP A 358 33.41 6.37 -0.28
C ASP A 358 34.08 7.71 -0.59
N ARG A 359 34.55 7.88 -1.84
CA ARG A 359 35.24 9.10 -2.31
C ARG A 359 34.51 9.79 -3.46
N SER A 360 33.21 9.55 -3.60
CA SER A 360 32.36 10.15 -4.61
C SER A 360 31.76 11.47 -4.12
N PHE A 361 32.45 12.57 -4.39
CA PHE A 361 32.05 13.93 -3.96
C PHE A 361 31.08 14.63 -4.93
N ILE A 362 30.48 13.89 -5.85
CA ILE A 362 29.42 14.39 -6.74
C ILE A 362 28.05 14.39 -6.03
N PRO A 363 27.04 15.09 -6.57
CA PRO A 363 25.69 15.06 -6.04
C PRO A 363 25.15 13.64 -5.88
N LEU A 364 24.19 13.48 -4.96
CA LEU A 364 23.59 12.19 -4.60
C LEU A 364 23.11 11.39 -5.82
N SER A 365 22.49 12.06 -6.79
CA SER A 365 21.85 11.46 -7.96
C SER A 365 22.16 12.27 -9.21
N SER A 366 22.26 11.58 -10.35
CA SER A 366 22.46 12.18 -11.67
C SER A 366 21.15 12.31 -12.45
N SER A 367 20.05 11.75 -11.93
CA SER A 367 18.71 11.82 -12.52
C SER A 367 18.18 13.26 -12.60
N THR A 368 17.49 13.57 -13.70
CA THR A 368 16.74 14.84 -13.85
C THR A 368 15.54 14.92 -12.91
N LEU A 369 15.10 13.78 -12.37
CA LEU A 369 14.05 13.70 -11.36
C LEU A 369 14.56 14.01 -9.95
N ALA A 370 15.88 14.04 -9.74
CA ALA A 370 16.44 14.33 -8.43
C ALA A 370 16.11 15.76 -7.98
N PRO A 371 15.84 16.00 -6.68
CA PRO A 371 15.75 17.35 -6.14
C PRO A 371 16.99 18.15 -6.50
N SER A 372 16.82 19.46 -6.70
CA SER A 372 17.98 20.31 -6.94
C SER A 372 18.90 20.28 -5.71
N PRO A 373 20.20 20.52 -5.88
CA PRO A 373 21.13 20.57 -4.77
C PRO A 373 20.67 21.55 -3.67
N GLU A 374 20.08 22.68 -4.05
CA GLU A 374 19.52 23.69 -3.14
C GLU A 374 18.27 23.21 -2.39
N ALA A 375 17.48 22.31 -2.98
CA ALA A 375 16.34 21.70 -2.30
C ALA A 375 16.79 20.71 -1.21
N LEU A 376 17.92 20.03 -1.43
CA LEU A 376 18.59 19.17 -0.44
C LEU A 376 19.47 19.93 0.56
N HIS A 377 19.81 21.20 0.30
CA HIS A 377 20.53 22.10 1.24
C HIS A 377 19.82 22.35 2.56
N ALA A 378 18.59 21.83 2.77
CA ALA A 378 17.92 21.92 4.06
C ALA A 378 18.75 21.36 5.24
N PHE A 379 19.80 20.58 4.98
CA PHE A 379 20.74 20.03 5.98
C PHE A 379 22.05 20.81 6.16
N GLY A 380 22.33 21.84 5.35
CA GLY A 380 23.59 22.60 5.44
C GLY A 380 23.94 23.40 4.18
N PRO A 381 25.06 24.13 4.18
CA PRO A 381 25.46 25.01 3.07
C PRO A 381 25.99 24.26 1.84
N ILE A 382 26.06 22.92 1.87
CA ILE A 382 26.58 22.09 0.79
C ILE A 382 25.58 20.93 0.58
N PRO A 383 25.25 20.56 -0.66
CA PRO A 383 24.33 19.46 -0.93
C PRO A 383 24.96 18.14 -0.49
N PRO A 384 24.18 17.17 -0.02
CA PRO A 384 24.73 15.87 0.35
C PRO A 384 25.34 15.18 -0.88
N THR A 385 26.60 14.79 -0.76
CA THR A 385 27.31 14.01 -1.77
C THR A 385 27.09 12.52 -1.53
N ARG A 386 27.39 11.68 -2.54
CA ARG A 386 27.35 10.22 -2.38
C ARG A 386 28.28 9.74 -1.26
N ALA A 387 29.50 10.27 -1.20
CA ALA A 387 30.48 10.00 -0.13
C ALA A 387 29.95 10.37 1.25
N TYR A 388 29.28 11.50 1.39
CA TYR A 388 28.71 11.92 2.67
C TYR A 388 27.63 10.95 3.13
N VAL A 389 26.69 10.58 2.26
CA VAL A 389 25.62 9.63 2.63
C VAL A 389 26.18 8.23 2.89
N HIS A 390 27.15 7.77 2.09
CA HIS A 390 27.88 6.53 2.32
C HIS A 390 28.51 6.52 3.73
N HIS A 391 29.23 7.59 4.08
CA HIS A 391 29.82 7.73 5.41
C HIS A 391 28.76 7.68 6.51
N LEU A 392 27.63 8.39 6.37
CA LEU A 392 26.55 8.35 7.37
C LEU A 392 25.96 6.95 7.53
N LEU A 393 25.77 6.20 6.44
CA LEU A 393 25.28 4.82 6.48
C LEU A 393 26.28 3.89 7.19
N GLN A 394 27.57 4.02 6.92
CA GLN A 394 28.63 3.27 7.62
C GLN A 394 28.74 3.66 9.10
N ALA A 395 28.61 4.95 9.40
CA ALA A 395 28.60 5.50 10.75
C ALA A 395 27.30 5.21 11.52
N ARG A 396 26.27 4.67 10.84
CA ARG A 396 24.94 4.34 11.40
C ARG A 396 24.18 5.58 11.89
N GLU A 397 24.42 6.71 11.23
CA GLU A 397 23.75 7.97 11.50
C GLU A 397 22.39 8.00 10.78
N MET A 398 21.33 8.24 11.55
CA MET A 398 19.94 8.21 11.05
C MET A 398 19.64 9.30 10.02
N THR A 399 20.45 10.37 9.98
CA THR A 399 20.36 11.46 9.00
C THR A 399 20.45 10.95 7.56
N SER A 400 21.17 9.85 7.32
CA SER A 400 21.22 9.18 6.01
C SER A 400 19.81 8.87 5.48
N TYR A 401 18.96 8.26 6.30
CA TYR A 401 17.59 7.91 5.91
C TYR A 401 16.71 9.13 5.64
N VAL A 402 16.94 10.24 6.35
CA VAL A 402 16.20 11.50 6.12
C VAL A 402 16.56 12.08 4.75
N ILE A 403 17.85 12.13 4.42
CA ILE A 403 18.35 12.62 3.12
C ILE A 403 17.78 11.77 1.98
N ILE A 404 17.91 10.44 2.10
CA ILE A 404 17.46 9.52 1.06
C ILE A 404 15.93 9.55 0.92
N ALA A 405 15.17 9.67 2.02
CA ALA A 405 13.71 9.78 1.97
C ALA A 405 13.22 11.04 1.26
N GLN A 406 13.82 12.21 1.52
CA GLN A 406 13.48 13.44 0.80
C GLN A 406 13.82 13.34 -0.70
N HIS A 407 14.97 12.74 -1.01
CA HIS A 407 15.41 12.47 -2.38
C HIS A 407 14.41 11.56 -3.12
N ASN A 408 14.15 10.37 -2.58
CA ASN A 408 13.31 9.35 -3.21
C ASN A 408 11.86 9.82 -3.39
N LEU A 409 11.28 10.50 -2.40
CA LEU A 409 9.92 11.06 -2.55
C LEU A 409 9.86 12.11 -3.65
N THR A 410 10.88 12.98 -3.76
CA THR A 410 10.93 13.97 -4.83
C THR A 410 11.04 13.31 -6.21
N VAL A 411 11.88 12.28 -6.35
CA VAL A 411 12.01 11.49 -7.57
C VAL A 411 10.66 10.88 -7.96
N MET A 412 9.95 10.27 -7.01
CA MET A 412 8.63 9.67 -7.27
C MET A 412 7.57 10.72 -7.66
N HIS A 413 7.52 11.87 -7.00
CA HIS A 413 6.59 12.93 -7.37
C HIS A 413 6.84 13.46 -8.79
N ARG A 414 8.11 13.69 -9.15
CA ARG A 414 8.49 14.13 -10.51
C ARG A 414 8.31 13.03 -11.55
N PHE A 415 8.50 11.77 -11.18
CA PHE A 415 8.19 10.63 -12.03
C PHE A 415 6.71 10.64 -12.46
N PHE A 416 5.79 10.79 -11.50
CA PHE A 416 4.36 10.89 -11.80
C PHE A 416 3.98 12.16 -12.56
N GLN A 417 4.66 13.29 -12.31
CA GLN A 417 4.51 14.49 -13.14
C GLN A 417 4.87 14.22 -14.60
N ASN A 418 6.04 13.62 -14.83
CA ASN A 418 6.51 13.31 -16.18
C ASN A 418 5.65 12.25 -16.86
N ILE A 419 5.12 11.26 -16.14
CA ILE A 419 4.11 10.32 -16.68
C ILE A 419 2.93 11.09 -17.26
N ARG A 420 2.36 12.04 -16.50
CA ARG A 420 1.24 12.87 -16.98
C ARG A 420 1.64 13.70 -18.20
N ASP A 421 2.85 14.26 -18.21
CA ASP A 421 3.35 15.04 -19.34
C ASP A 421 3.51 14.22 -20.62
N VAL A 422 3.92 12.96 -20.50
CA VAL A 422 4.02 12.02 -21.63
C VAL A 422 2.65 11.55 -22.08
N LEU A 423 1.73 11.23 -21.16
CA LEU A 423 0.36 10.84 -21.49
C LEU A 423 -0.37 11.93 -22.29
N ARG A 424 -0.15 13.21 -21.97
CA ARG A 424 -0.71 14.34 -22.75
C ARG A 424 -0.21 14.41 -24.19
N ARG A 425 0.93 13.78 -24.51
CA ARG A 425 1.46 13.68 -25.88
C ARG A 425 0.84 12.52 -26.67
N GLY A 426 0.09 11.64 -26.01
CA GLY A 426 -0.63 10.53 -26.62
C GLY A 426 -0.10 9.16 -26.23
N LYS A 427 -0.94 8.13 -26.44
CA LYS A 427 -0.66 6.73 -26.12
C LYS A 427 0.62 6.20 -26.78
N GLU A 428 0.82 6.50 -28.07
CA GLU A 428 1.97 6.01 -28.83
C GLU A 428 3.30 6.48 -28.24
N GLU A 429 3.38 7.76 -27.87
CA GLU A 429 4.55 8.33 -27.21
C GLU A 429 4.74 7.72 -25.81
N PHE A 430 3.66 7.51 -25.06
CA PHE A 430 3.74 6.84 -23.76
C PHE A 430 4.28 5.42 -23.87
N ASP A 431 3.74 4.61 -24.79
CA ASP A 431 4.19 3.24 -25.02
C ASP A 431 5.67 3.20 -25.43
N LEU A 432 6.10 4.12 -26.30
CA LEU A 432 7.50 4.26 -26.71
C LEU A 432 8.41 4.57 -25.52
N GLN A 433 8.03 5.52 -24.66
CA GLN A 433 8.84 5.89 -23.50
C GLN A 433 8.87 4.79 -22.43
N VAL A 434 7.77 4.04 -22.25
CA VAL A 434 7.74 2.86 -21.39
C VAL A 434 8.68 1.77 -21.92
N GLN A 435 8.66 1.51 -23.23
CA GLN A 435 9.58 0.55 -23.83
C GLN A 435 11.04 0.99 -23.64
N ARG A 436 11.37 2.25 -23.94
CA ARG A 436 12.72 2.80 -23.71
C ARG A 436 13.15 2.69 -22.25
N PHE A 437 12.23 2.93 -21.31
CA PHE A 437 12.52 2.80 -19.89
C PHE A 437 12.89 1.35 -19.54
N ASN A 438 12.09 0.38 -19.99
CA ASN A 438 12.32 -1.04 -19.77
C ASN A 438 13.61 -1.53 -20.44
N ASP A 439 13.98 -0.97 -21.60
CA ASP A 439 15.24 -1.31 -22.28
C ASP A 439 16.46 -0.69 -21.58
N THR A 440 16.29 0.45 -20.90
CA THR A 440 17.38 1.21 -20.27
C THR A 440 17.69 0.76 -18.85
N TYR A 441 16.65 0.49 -18.04
CA TYR A 441 16.80 0.18 -16.61
C TYR A 441 16.53 -1.28 -16.31
N GLU A 442 17.25 -1.83 -15.33
CA GLU A 442 17.09 -3.21 -14.91
C GLU A 442 15.72 -3.39 -14.25
N ASP A 443 14.97 -4.39 -14.67
CA ASP A 443 13.76 -4.79 -13.96
C ASP A 443 14.08 -5.75 -12.80
N GLN A 444 13.05 -6.18 -12.07
CA GLN A 444 13.17 -7.13 -10.99
C GLN A 444 13.67 -8.49 -11.53
N GLN A 445 14.83 -8.94 -11.05
CA GLN A 445 15.44 -10.22 -11.43
C GLN A 445 14.61 -11.42 -10.96
N VAL A 446 13.94 -11.25 -9.82
CA VAL A 446 12.99 -12.21 -9.27
C VAL A 446 11.70 -11.43 -9.02
N PRO A 447 10.51 -11.93 -9.42
CA PRO A 447 9.24 -11.38 -8.99
C PRO A 447 9.11 -11.52 -7.47
N GLU A 448 9.73 -10.59 -6.74
CA GLU A 448 9.70 -10.53 -5.30
C GLU A 448 8.67 -9.52 -4.86
N TYR A 449 7.96 -9.92 -3.81
CA TYR A 449 6.94 -9.09 -3.23
C TYR A 449 7.56 -7.76 -2.73
N ARG A 450 6.87 -6.67 -3.06
CA ARG A 450 7.29 -5.29 -2.81
C ARG A 450 8.56 -4.81 -3.52
N GLY A 451 8.86 -5.32 -4.70
CA GLY A 451 9.95 -4.79 -5.53
C GLY A 451 11.31 -4.90 -4.86
N ARG A 452 11.52 -5.97 -4.07
CA ARG A 452 12.83 -6.34 -3.53
C ARG A 452 13.70 -7.09 -4.54
N GLY A 453 13.12 -7.47 -5.68
CA GLY A 453 13.80 -8.25 -6.70
C GLY A 453 14.75 -7.46 -7.59
N TYR A 454 14.86 -6.13 -7.44
CA TYR A 454 15.89 -5.35 -8.11
C TYR A 454 17.27 -5.69 -7.51
N ALA A 455 18.27 -5.96 -8.34
CA ALA A 455 19.60 -6.37 -7.86
C ALA A 455 20.21 -5.33 -6.91
N VAL A 456 20.12 -4.04 -7.25
CA VAL A 456 20.59 -2.96 -6.37
C VAL A 456 19.93 -2.97 -4.99
N VAL A 457 18.65 -3.32 -4.92
CA VAL A 457 17.88 -3.38 -3.67
C VAL A 457 18.27 -4.60 -2.85
N MET A 458 18.46 -5.76 -3.50
CA MET A 458 18.92 -6.98 -2.83
C MET A 458 20.30 -6.78 -2.20
N ASN A 459 21.22 -6.17 -2.94
CA ASN A 459 22.58 -5.88 -2.48
C ASN A 459 22.57 -4.91 -1.28
N ALA A 460 21.88 -3.77 -1.42
CA ALA A 460 21.76 -2.79 -0.34
C ALA A 460 21.10 -3.37 0.91
N THR A 461 20.06 -4.20 0.75
CA THR A 461 19.39 -4.87 1.87
C THR A 461 20.33 -5.83 2.60
N ARG A 462 21.18 -6.57 1.88
CA ARG A 462 22.18 -7.45 2.48
C ARG A 462 23.19 -6.68 3.32
N GLU A 463 23.67 -5.55 2.82
CA GLU A 463 24.61 -4.69 3.54
C GLU A 463 23.95 -3.99 4.74
N PHE A 464 22.72 -3.50 4.58
CA PHE A 464 21.91 -2.98 5.68
C PHE A 464 21.75 -4.01 6.81
N ASP A 465 21.43 -5.26 6.48
CA ASP A 465 21.32 -6.35 7.45
C ASP A 465 22.65 -6.68 8.11
N ARG A 466 23.76 -6.67 7.36
CA ARG A 466 25.11 -6.87 7.90
C ARG A 466 25.46 -5.80 8.92
N VAL A 467 25.28 -4.52 8.56
CA VAL A 467 25.57 -3.37 9.43
C VAL A 467 24.69 -3.39 10.68
N ASN A 468 23.40 -3.76 10.56
CA ASN A 468 22.50 -3.90 11.70
C ASN A 468 22.82 -5.09 12.60
N LYS A 469 23.25 -6.23 12.04
CA LYS A 469 23.73 -7.37 12.86
C LYS A 469 24.98 -6.98 13.65
N GLU A 470 25.88 -6.21 13.05
CA GLU A 470 27.05 -5.67 13.76
C GLU A 470 26.68 -4.65 14.84
N ARG A 471 25.55 -3.93 14.71
CA ARG A 471 24.95 -3.12 15.79
C ARG A 471 24.39 -3.97 16.94
N GLY A 472 23.89 -5.16 16.60
CA GLY A 472 23.31 -6.13 17.55
C GLY A 472 24.33 -6.93 18.36
N LYS A 473 25.59 -7.02 17.90
CA LYS A 473 26.67 -7.73 18.61
C LYS A 473 26.82 -7.18 20.04
N GLY A 474 26.36 -7.96 21.02
CA GLY A 474 26.36 -7.62 22.45
C GLY A 474 24.99 -7.26 23.05
N SER A 475 23.95 -7.16 22.23
CA SER A 475 22.56 -6.93 22.64
C SER A 475 21.98 -8.11 23.44
N LEU A 476 20.97 -7.84 24.27
CA LEU A 476 20.25 -8.88 25.01
C LEU A 476 19.63 -9.93 24.08
N ARG A 477 19.19 -9.54 22.87
CA ARG A 477 18.68 -10.48 21.86
C ARG A 477 19.75 -11.42 21.32
N ASP A 478 20.96 -10.91 21.09
CA ASP A 478 22.10 -11.72 20.68
C ASP A 478 22.55 -12.68 21.79
N LYS A 479 22.48 -12.23 23.05
CA LYS A 479 22.72 -13.10 24.22
C LYS A 479 21.65 -14.19 24.31
N LEU A 480 20.37 -13.83 24.24
CA LEU A 480 19.26 -14.80 24.27
C LEU A 480 19.29 -15.78 23.09
N ALA A 481 19.68 -15.34 21.90
CA ALA A 481 19.84 -16.21 20.74
C ALA A 481 21.02 -17.17 20.91
N LYS A 482 22.16 -16.68 21.42
CA LYS A 482 23.32 -17.53 21.76
C LYS A 482 22.99 -18.51 22.88
N ASP A 483 22.27 -18.08 23.91
CA ASP A 483 21.82 -18.92 25.02
C ASP A 483 20.85 -20.00 24.53
N ALA A 484 19.94 -19.67 23.61
CA ALA A 484 19.01 -20.62 23.01
C ALA A 484 19.73 -21.66 22.12
N VAL A 485 20.72 -21.23 21.33
CA VAL A 485 21.56 -22.14 20.51
C VAL A 485 22.40 -23.04 21.42
N ALA A 486 23.04 -22.49 22.45
CA ALA A 486 23.81 -23.26 23.43
C ALA A 486 22.93 -24.27 24.19
N LEU A 487 21.68 -23.91 24.51
CA LEU A 487 20.71 -24.82 25.12
C LEU A 487 20.33 -25.97 24.16
N ALA A 488 20.11 -25.67 22.87
CA ALA A 488 19.79 -26.68 21.86
C ALA A 488 20.96 -27.65 21.62
N GLU A 489 22.20 -27.14 21.54
CA GLU A 489 23.41 -27.95 21.39
C GLU A 489 23.70 -28.79 22.65
N GLY A 490 23.43 -28.26 23.84
CA GLY A 490 23.55 -28.97 25.12
C GLY A 490 22.50 -30.08 25.32
N VAL A 491 21.33 -29.96 24.68
CA VAL A 491 20.30 -31.02 24.65
C VAL A 491 20.71 -32.12 23.67
N ALA A 492 21.30 -31.77 22.52
CA ALA A 492 21.78 -32.74 21.54
C ALA A 492 22.96 -33.59 22.06
N THR A 493 23.85 -33.03 22.90
CA THR A 493 24.99 -33.76 23.49
C THR A 493 24.60 -34.69 24.66
N LYS A 494 23.40 -34.56 25.23
CA LYS A 494 22.90 -35.41 26.33
C LYS A 494 22.06 -36.60 25.90
N MET A 495 21.74 -36.74 24.61
CA MET A 495 21.06 -37.95 24.10
C MET A 495 22.09 -39.03 23.75
N THR A 496 22.49 -39.82 24.74
CA THR A 496 23.14 -41.12 24.49
C THR A 496 22.14 -42.11 23.89
N PRO A 497 22.54 -42.97 22.93
CA PRO A 497 21.62 -43.94 22.34
C PRO A 497 21.24 -45.02 23.37
N LEU A 498 19.95 -45.31 23.51
CA LEU A 498 19.46 -46.48 24.24
C LEU A 498 19.98 -47.77 23.56
N PRO A 499 20.43 -48.78 24.34
CA PRO A 499 20.89 -50.03 23.76
C PRO A 499 19.72 -50.84 23.18
N SER A 500 19.96 -51.44 22.01
CA SER A 500 19.00 -52.30 21.29
C SER A 500 18.55 -53.50 22.14
N PRO A 501 17.27 -53.92 22.06
CA PRO A 501 16.77 -55.06 22.82
C PRO A 501 17.34 -56.38 22.28
N ALA A 502 17.81 -57.22 23.19
CA ALA A 502 18.31 -58.56 22.93
C ALA A 502 17.15 -59.49 22.48
N VAL A 503 17.41 -60.27 21.43
CA VAL A 503 16.54 -61.33 20.92
C VAL A 503 16.70 -62.58 21.81
N PRO A 504 15.64 -63.16 22.40
CA PRO A 504 15.71 -64.47 23.03
C PRO A 504 15.30 -65.59 22.06
N GLY A 505 16.25 -66.52 21.87
CA GLY A 505 16.09 -67.98 21.79
C GLY A 505 14.85 -68.60 21.14
N ALA A 506 15.10 -69.36 20.07
CA ALA A 506 14.21 -70.38 19.55
C ALA A 506 14.00 -71.53 20.55
N VAL A 507 12.74 -71.88 20.83
CA VAL A 507 12.32 -73.22 21.25
C VAL A 507 10.98 -73.51 20.57
N GLU A 508 10.96 -74.54 19.72
CA GLU A 508 9.77 -75.12 19.10
C GLU A 508 8.85 -75.74 20.15
N VAL A 509 7.54 -75.44 20.12
CA VAL A 509 6.50 -76.39 20.53
C VAL A 509 5.27 -76.25 19.62
N ASN A 510 4.86 -77.39 19.10
CA ASN A 510 3.68 -77.71 18.29
C ASN A 510 2.36 -77.06 18.70
N GLY A 511 1.50 -76.80 17.70
CA GLY A 511 0.06 -77.07 17.83
C GLY A 511 -0.90 -76.01 17.27
N GLY A 512 -1.49 -76.31 16.11
CA GLY A 512 -2.94 -76.21 15.95
C GLY A 512 -3.58 -74.85 15.63
N SER A 513 -3.85 -74.65 14.34
CA SER A 513 -5.19 -74.35 13.77
C SER A 513 -6.00 -73.17 14.35
N LYS A 514 -6.15 -72.10 13.56
CA LYS A 514 -7.40 -71.85 12.81
C LYS A 514 -7.33 -70.57 11.97
N ARG A 515 -7.84 -70.70 10.74
CA ARG A 515 -8.28 -69.66 9.81
C ARG A 515 -9.12 -68.59 10.50
N GLN A 516 -8.94 -67.31 10.16
CA GLN A 516 -9.92 -66.61 9.33
C GLN A 516 -9.36 -65.29 8.78
N LYS A 517 -9.74 -65.03 7.53
CA LYS A 517 -9.37 -63.93 6.67
C LYS A 517 -10.61 -63.03 6.53
N VAL A 518 -10.37 -61.73 6.33
CA VAL A 518 -11.22 -60.75 5.61
C VAL A 518 -12.43 -60.18 6.38
N ALA A 519 -12.35 -58.88 6.70
CA ALA A 519 -12.89 -57.81 5.85
C ALA A 519 -12.05 -56.54 6.03
#